data_AF-A0A933C675-F1
#
_entry.id   AF-A0A933C675-F1
#
_cell.length_a   1.000
_cell.length_b   1.000
_cell.length_c   1.000
_cell.angle_alpha   90.00
_cell.angle_beta   90.00
_cell.angle_gamma   90.00
#
_symmetry.space_group_name_H-M   'P 1'
#
loop_
_entity.id
_entity.type
_entity.pdbx_description
1 polymer ?
#
loop_
_entity_poly.entity_id
_entity_poly.type
_entity_poly.pdbx_seq_one_letter_code
_entity_poly.pdbx_strand_id
1 'polypeptide(L)'
;ARTGSVFSAVKLALNDVEGTYGLVVASTHEPDRLIAARMGSPLIIGVGEGENLIAADAAAIISHTRNVVYLSDGEVAEITRDRFTTNTIHDVEITKEVEEITFELSQIERGGYEHFMMKEIHEQPETIRNAMRGRLRVEEGDVVLGGLSHMKDKLLNARRIVIIGCGTSWHAGLVGEYMLEQIARIPTEVEYASEFRYRNPLITKDDVVLVISQSGETADTLAALREAKTRGATVLGIVNVVGSTIARETHGGVYVHAGPEIGVASTKAFTSQLTVLALVTIMIARGKGMLKEDARVLTRELDSIPGKVEQILANQEPIKLLAREFQDAHHFLYLGRGANFPVALEGALKLKEISYIHAEGYPAAEMKHGPIALIDERMPVVFIAPKDAIYEKVVSNIQEVKARKGRIIAVANEDDREIESLAEFVIRVPRTYGFFGPLLNVVPLQLLSYFIAVGRGTNVDQPRNLAKSVTVE
;
A
#
# COMPACT_ATOMS: atom_id res chain seq x y z
N ALA A 1 18.53 -16.05 47.38
CA ALA A 1 19.06 -16.45 46.06
C ALA A 1 18.75 -15.35 45.05
N ARG A 2 19.72 -14.53 44.64
CA ARG A 2 19.57 -13.63 43.47
C ARG A 2 20.94 -13.42 42.82
N THR A 3 21.52 -14.52 42.33
CA THR A 3 22.60 -14.52 41.34
C THR A 3 21.96 -14.94 40.02
N GLY A 4 21.17 -14.05 39.41
CA GLY A 4 20.66 -14.23 38.06
C GLY A 4 21.32 -13.22 37.16
N SER A 5 21.65 -13.61 35.92
CA SER A 5 22.12 -12.66 34.90
C SER A 5 21.01 -11.66 34.55
N VAL A 6 21.37 -10.55 33.91
CA VAL A 6 20.41 -9.59 33.37
C VAL A 6 19.39 -10.30 32.46
N PHE A 7 19.84 -11.27 31.66
CA PHE A 7 18.96 -12.10 30.82
C PHE A 7 17.87 -12.82 31.63
N SER A 8 18.24 -13.52 32.72
CA SER A 8 17.26 -14.20 33.58
C SER A 8 16.30 -13.21 34.25
N ALA A 9 16.79 -12.05 34.67
CA ALA A 9 15.96 -11.02 35.31
C ALA A 9 14.93 -10.43 34.33
N VAL A 10 15.35 -10.12 33.09
CA VAL A 10 14.45 -9.63 32.04
C VAL A 10 13.39 -10.68 31.73
N LYS A 11 13.77 -11.94 31.52
CA LYS A 11 12.80 -13.01 31.26
C LYS A 11 11.77 -13.17 32.38
N LEU A 12 12.20 -13.11 33.64
CA LEU A 12 11.29 -13.17 34.78
C LEU A 12 10.29 -12.00 34.74
N ALA A 13 10.79 -10.78 34.56
CA ALA A 13 9.95 -9.58 34.49
C ALA A 13 8.95 -9.63 33.33
N LEU A 14 9.32 -10.19 32.18
CA LEU A 14 8.42 -10.32 31.03
C LEU A 14 7.21 -11.23 31.28
N ASN A 15 7.19 -12.05 32.33
CA ASN A 15 5.98 -12.79 32.71
C ASN A 15 4.90 -11.89 33.33
N ASP A 16 5.27 -10.70 33.82
CA ASP A 16 4.36 -9.73 34.43
C ASP A 16 3.94 -8.63 33.44
N VAL A 17 4.48 -8.64 32.21
CA VAL A 17 4.23 -7.62 31.18
C VAL A 17 3.13 -8.09 30.24
N GLU A 18 2.03 -7.33 30.20
CA GLU A 18 0.93 -7.53 29.25
C GLU A 18 0.92 -6.42 28.20
N GLY A 19 0.68 -6.78 26.93
CA GLY A 19 0.58 -5.83 25.81
C GLY A 19 1.63 -6.06 24.71
N THR A 20 1.71 -5.11 23.77
CA THR A 20 2.68 -5.13 22.68
C THR A 20 3.96 -4.39 23.06
N TYR A 21 5.11 -4.98 22.75
CA TYR A 21 6.42 -4.40 22.99
C TYR A 21 7.48 -4.90 22.01
N GLY A 22 8.47 -4.05 21.79
CA GLY A 22 9.77 -4.39 21.20
C GLY A 22 10.80 -3.65 22.03
N LEU A 23 11.48 -4.36 22.94
CA LEU A 23 12.33 -3.74 23.96
C LEU A 23 13.78 -4.21 23.85
N VAL A 24 14.68 -3.30 24.19
CA VAL A 24 16.12 -3.56 24.34
C VAL A 24 16.52 -3.09 25.73
N VAL A 25 17.10 -4.00 26.51
CA VAL A 25 17.54 -3.76 27.89
C VAL A 25 19.05 -3.83 27.93
N ALA A 26 19.66 -2.80 28.52
CA ALA A 26 21.09 -2.74 28.83
C ALA A 26 21.28 -2.53 30.34
N SER A 27 22.38 -3.01 30.88
CA SER A 27 22.72 -2.85 32.29
C SER A 27 24.18 -2.46 32.45
N THR A 28 24.47 -1.50 33.33
CA THR A 28 25.84 -1.14 33.70
C THR A 28 26.60 -2.26 34.41
N HIS A 29 25.89 -3.28 34.92
CA HIS A 29 26.51 -4.45 35.56
C HIS A 29 26.98 -5.50 34.55
N GLU A 30 26.39 -5.51 33.35
CA GLU A 30 26.74 -6.41 32.25
C GLU A 30 26.82 -5.58 30.94
N PRO A 31 27.83 -4.68 30.81
CA PRO A 31 27.87 -3.68 29.74
C PRO A 31 28.05 -4.27 28.34
N ASP A 32 28.60 -5.48 28.24
CA ASP A 32 28.83 -6.19 26.98
C ASP A 32 27.63 -7.02 26.50
N ARG A 33 26.46 -6.85 27.13
CA ARG A 33 25.22 -7.59 26.83
C ARG A 33 24.04 -6.66 26.62
N LEU A 34 23.27 -6.97 25.59
CA LEU A 34 21.95 -6.42 25.33
C LEU A 34 20.93 -7.54 25.34
N ILE A 35 19.80 -7.32 26.02
CA ILE A 35 18.67 -8.25 25.99
C ILE A 35 17.55 -7.64 25.17
N ALA A 36 17.18 -8.32 24.09
CA ALA A 36 16.06 -7.94 23.25
C ALA A 36 14.85 -8.81 23.56
N ALA A 37 13.64 -8.27 23.54
CA ALA A 37 12.43 -9.08 23.59
C ALA A 37 11.32 -8.51 22.72
N ARG A 38 10.58 -9.39 22.05
CA ARG A 38 9.53 -9.03 21.10
C ARG A 38 8.17 -9.63 21.51
N MET A 39 7.14 -8.79 21.45
CA MET A 39 5.73 -9.17 21.46
C MET A 39 4.94 -8.16 20.62
N GLY A 40 4.64 -8.47 19.37
CA GLY A 40 3.96 -7.57 18.44
C GLY A 40 4.91 -6.62 17.72
N SER A 41 5.51 -5.64 18.41
CA SER A 41 6.36 -4.62 17.78
C SER A 41 7.64 -5.23 17.17
N PRO A 42 8.05 -4.84 15.94
CA PRO A 42 9.15 -5.49 15.24
C PRO A 42 10.51 -5.22 15.91
N LEU A 43 11.38 -6.25 15.90
CA LEU A 43 12.78 -6.17 16.29
C LEU A 43 13.65 -7.03 15.38
N ILE A 44 14.78 -6.47 14.97
CA ILE A 44 15.72 -7.06 14.02
C ILE A 44 17.12 -6.94 14.60
N ILE A 45 17.86 -8.05 14.54
CA ILE A 45 19.27 -8.11 14.92
C ILE A 45 20.12 -8.03 13.65
N GLY A 46 21.03 -7.07 13.57
CA GLY A 46 22.05 -7.00 12.52
C GLY A 46 23.29 -7.77 12.93
N VAL A 47 23.76 -8.66 12.06
CA VAL A 47 24.93 -9.52 12.28
C VAL A 47 26.11 -8.97 11.49
N GLY A 48 27.03 -8.28 12.17
CA GLY A 48 28.23 -7.68 11.58
C GLY A 48 29.50 -8.48 11.85
N GLU A 49 30.63 -7.97 11.35
CA GLU A 49 31.95 -8.51 11.67
C GLU A 49 32.47 -7.94 12.99
N GLY A 50 32.36 -8.72 14.07
CA GLY A 50 32.80 -8.27 15.40
C GLY A 50 31.90 -7.21 16.02
N GLU A 51 30.65 -7.11 15.54
CA GLU A 51 29.58 -6.34 16.15
C GLU A 51 28.21 -6.97 15.85
N ASN A 52 27.27 -6.79 16.79
CA ASN A 52 25.86 -7.05 16.54
C ASN A 52 25.06 -5.79 16.86
N LEU A 53 24.06 -5.51 16.04
CA LEU A 53 23.21 -4.33 16.12
C LEU A 53 21.78 -4.75 16.40
N ILE A 54 20.97 -3.87 16.96
CA ILE A 54 19.55 -4.10 17.12
C ILE A 54 18.76 -2.85 16.77
N ALA A 55 17.71 -3.03 15.98
CA ALA A 55 16.81 -1.96 15.56
C ALA A 55 15.39 -2.46 15.38
N ALA A 56 14.44 -1.53 15.24
CA ALA A 56 13.07 -1.84 14.85
C ALA A 56 12.91 -2.07 13.34
N ASP A 57 13.87 -1.61 12.52
CA ASP A 57 13.82 -1.64 11.05
C ASP A 57 15.20 -1.91 10.45
N ALA A 58 15.24 -2.67 9.36
CA ALA A 58 16.45 -3.00 8.59
C ALA A 58 17.12 -1.76 8.00
N ALA A 59 16.38 -0.69 7.72
CA ALA A 59 16.92 0.56 7.20
C ALA A 59 17.94 1.21 8.15
N ALA A 60 17.84 0.96 9.47
CA ALA A 60 18.82 1.44 10.45
C ALA A 60 20.08 0.56 10.55
N ILE A 61 20.04 -0.65 9.98
CA ILE A 61 21.11 -1.66 10.07
C ILE A 61 21.96 -1.69 8.79
N ILE A 62 21.36 -1.42 7.62
CA ILE A 62 21.98 -1.62 6.31
C ILE A 62 23.32 -0.89 6.11
N SER A 63 23.55 0.25 6.77
CA SER A 63 24.81 0.99 6.70
C SER A 63 25.98 0.26 7.38
N HIS A 64 25.70 -0.74 8.21
CA HIS A 64 26.68 -1.50 8.98
C HIS A 64 26.80 -2.95 8.48
N THR A 65 25.66 -3.60 8.24
CA THR A 65 25.62 -4.98 7.75
C THR A 65 24.37 -5.26 6.93
N ARG A 66 24.48 -6.20 5.99
CA ARG A 66 23.33 -6.74 5.24
C ARG A 66 22.72 -7.97 5.88
N ASN A 67 23.42 -8.60 6.82
CA ASN A 67 22.96 -9.84 7.44
C ASN A 67 22.07 -9.50 8.63
N VAL A 68 20.83 -10.00 8.64
CA VAL A 68 19.84 -9.73 9.68
C VAL A 68 19.12 -10.97 10.15
N VAL A 69 18.60 -10.90 11.38
CA VAL A 69 17.78 -11.92 12.01
C VAL A 69 16.54 -11.26 12.59
N TYR A 70 15.35 -11.70 12.16
CA TYR A 70 14.07 -11.20 12.64
C TYR A 70 13.60 -11.95 13.88
N LEU A 71 13.37 -11.26 15.00
CA LEU A 71 12.74 -11.87 16.17
C LEU A 71 11.25 -12.10 15.93
N SER A 72 10.66 -13.15 16.49
CA SER A 72 9.20 -13.43 16.47
C SER A 72 8.54 -13.06 17.81
N ASP A 73 7.21 -13.07 17.85
CA ASP A 73 6.46 -12.84 19.10
C ASP A 73 6.83 -13.90 20.16
N GLY A 74 7.10 -13.44 21.39
CA GLY A 74 7.49 -14.28 22.51
C GLY A 74 8.98 -14.67 22.53
N GLU A 75 9.76 -14.20 21.55
CA GLU A 75 11.21 -14.43 21.51
C GLU A 75 11.98 -13.36 22.32
N VAL A 76 13.02 -13.82 23.00
CA VAL A 76 14.00 -13.03 23.73
C VAL A 76 15.38 -13.38 23.20
N ALA A 77 16.19 -12.38 22.88
CA ALA A 77 17.56 -12.56 22.43
C ALA A 77 18.55 -12.02 23.45
N GLU A 78 19.59 -12.79 23.75
CA GLU A 78 20.79 -12.29 24.40
C GLU A 78 21.83 -11.98 23.32
N ILE A 79 22.28 -10.73 23.27
CA ILE A 79 23.12 -10.20 22.20
C ILE A 79 24.41 -9.68 22.83
N THR A 80 25.53 -10.13 22.29
CA THR A 80 26.88 -9.65 22.63
C THR A 80 27.57 -9.16 21.36
N ARG A 81 28.78 -8.64 21.48
CA ARG A 81 29.60 -8.26 20.32
C ARG A 81 29.77 -9.38 19.30
N ASP A 82 30.03 -10.59 19.78
CA ASP A 82 30.51 -11.69 18.93
C ASP A 82 29.45 -12.75 18.62
N ARG A 83 28.35 -12.78 19.39
CA ARG A 83 27.27 -13.76 19.22
C ARG A 83 25.92 -13.22 19.66
N PHE A 84 24.87 -13.84 19.16
CA PHE A 84 23.53 -13.76 19.72
C PHE A 84 22.98 -15.17 19.98
N THR A 85 22.09 -15.29 20.96
CA THR A 85 21.30 -16.49 21.21
C THR A 85 19.85 -16.10 21.39
N THR A 86 18.93 -16.92 20.88
CA THR A 86 17.49 -16.66 20.91
C THR A 86 16.75 -17.76 21.64
N ASN A 87 15.86 -17.36 22.53
CA ASN A 87 15.05 -18.25 23.36
C ASN A 87 13.62 -17.74 23.47
N THR A 88 12.68 -18.60 23.83
CA THR A 88 11.37 -18.14 24.32
C THR A 88 11.49 -17.59 25.74
N ILE A 89 10.45 -16.87 26.19
CA ILE A 89 10.29 -16.49 27.61
C ILE A 89 10.37 -17.70 28.57
N HIS A 90 10.05 -18.90 28.09
CA HIS A 90 10.10 -20.17 28.83
C HIS A 90 11.41 -20.93 28.69
N ASP A 91 12.48 -20.28 28.20
CA ASP A 91 13.83 -20.86 28.05
C ASP A 91 14.00 -21.96 27.01
N VAL A 92 13.11 -22.01 26.02
CA VAL A 92 13.28 -22.91 24.88
C VAL A 92 14.16 -22.23 23.84
N GLU A 93 15.31 -22.81 23.52
CA GLU A 93 16.23 -22.31 22.50
C GLU A 93 15.59 -22.36 21.10
N ILE A 94 15.79 -21.30 20.32
CA ILE A 94 15.28 -21.14 18.97
C ILE A 94 16.46 -20.86 18.05
N THR A 95 16.65 -21.69 17.03
CA THR A 95 17.60 -21.42 15.95
C THR A 95 16.99 -20.46 14.95
N LYS A 96 17.73 -19.41 14.58
CA LYS A 96 17.31 -18.43 13.57
C LYS A 96 18.21 -18.51 12.35
N GLU A 97 17.61 -18.35 11.18
CA GLU A 97 18.35 -18.19 9.94
C GLU A 97 18.75 -16.72 9.75
N VAL A 98 19.95 -16.50 9.22
CA VAL A 98 20.44 -15.17 8.86
C VAL A 98 19.95 -14.87 7.45
N GLU A 99 19.24 -13.77 7.29
CA GLU A 99 18.70 -13.29 6.02
C GLU A 99 19.53 -12.09 5.51
N GLU A 100 19.68 -11.95 4.20
CA GLU A 100 20.36 -10.80 3.60
C GLU A 100 19.36 -9.69 3.21
N ILE A 101 19.66 -8.44 3.60
CA ILE A 101 18.93 -7.25 3.16
C ILE A 101 19.20 -7.03 1.67
N THR A 102 18.11 -7.06 0.88
CA THR A 102 18.16 -7.01 -0.59
C THR A 102 18.03 -5.60 -1.18
N PHE A 103 17.70 -4.58 -0.39
CA PHE A 103 17.64 -3.19 -0.85
C PHE A 103 18.99 -2.48 -0.69
N GLU A 104 19.19 -1.39 -1.41
CA GLU A 104 20.39 -0.55 -1.38
C GLU A 104 20.19 0.72 -0.53
N LEU A 105 21.28 1.27 0.02
CA LEU A 105 21.24 2.50 0.84
C LEU A 105 20.61 3.68 0.09
N SER A 106 20.90 3.81 -1.21
CA SER A 106 20.33 4.86 -2.07
C SER A 106 18.79 4.82 -2.15
N GLN A 107 18.16 3.67 -1.88
CA GLN A 107 16.71 3.54 -1.88
C GLN A 107 16.06 4.17 -0.65
N ILE A 108 16.79 4.31 0.46
CA ILE A 108 16.34 4.96 1.70
C ILE A 108 16.85 6.40 1.85
N GLU A 109 17.63 6.89 0.90
CA GLU A 109 18.06 8.28 0.81
C GLU A 109 17.10 9.11 -0.07
N ARG A 110 17.10 10.43 0.08
CA ARG A 110 16.27 11.33 -0.75
C ARG A 110 16.74 11.47 -2.20
N GLY A 111 17.96 11.03 -2.54
CA GLY A 111 18.43 10.95 -3.92
C GLY A 111 18.33 12.24 -4.73
N GLY A 112 18.53 13.41 -4.09
CA GLY A 112 18.44 14.72 -4.73
C GLY A 112 17.05 15.36 -4.76
N TYR A 113 16.02 14.66 -4.29
CA TYR A 113 14.68 15.23 -4.09
C TYR A 113 14.59 15.96 -2.74
N GLU A 114 13.72 16.97 -2.68
CA GLU A 114 13.50 17.74 -1.44
C GLU A 114 12.82 16.90 -0.34
N HIS A 115 11.89 16.03 -0.74
CA HIS A 115 11.06 15.18 0.12
C HIS A 115 11.08 13.72 -0.37
N PHE A 116 10.96 12.77 0.56
CA PHE A 116 10.82 11.35 0.23
C PHE A 116 9.57 11.09 -0.60
N MET A 117 8.44 11.71 -0.26
CA MET A 117 7.21 11.53 -1.05
C MET A 117 7.40 11.92 -2.52
N MET A 118 8.16 12.98 -2.82
CA MET A 118 8.43 13.37 -4.20
C MET A 118 9.30 12.36 -4.93
N LYS A 119 10.37 11.87 -4.28
CA LYS A 119 11.21 10.79 -4.79
C LYS A 119 10.35 9.56 -5.11
N GLU A 120 9.52 9.15 -4.16
CA GLU A 120 8.71 7.95 -4.27
C GLU A 120 7.65 8.05 -5.37
N ILE A 121 7.05 9.22 -5.57
CA ILE A 121 6.17 9.48 -6.73
C ILE A 121 6.93 9.30 -8.05
N HIS A 122 8.18 9.77 -8.12
CA HIS A 122 9.02 9.66 -9.33
C HIS A 122 9.60 8.25 -9.54
N GLU A 123 9.68 7.43 -8.50
CA GLU A 123 10.13 6.03 -8.60
C GLU A 123 9.06 5.10 -9.17
N GLN A 124 7.79 5.54 -9.25
CA GLN A 124 6.66 4.71 -9.68
C GLN A 124 6.83 3.98 -11.02
N PRO A 125 7.39 4.59 -12.09
CA PRO A 125 7.68 3.84 -13.31
C PRO A 125 8.54 2.59 -13.06
N GLU A 126 9.60 2.73 -12.26
CA GLU A 126 10.49 1.63 -11.97
C GLU A 126 9.88 0.63 -10.98
N THR A 127 9.14 1.08 -9.97
CA THR A 127 8.48 0.14 -9.04
C THR A 127 7.36 -0.65 -9.70
N ILE A 128 6.64 -0.07 -10.67
CA ILE A 128 5.67 -0.79 -11.49
C ILE A 128 6.39 -1.83 -12.36
N ARG A 129 7.52 -1.48 -13.00
CA ARG A 129 8.36 -2.46 -13.73
C ARG A 129 8.83 -3.60 -12.82
N ASN A 130 9.31 -3.29 -11.63
CA ASN A 130 9.78 -4.28 -10.66
C ASN A 130 8.67 -5.22 -10.19
N ALA A 131 7.45 -4.70 -10.00
CA ALA A 131 6.28 -5.52 -9.67
C ALA A 131 5.95 -6.55 -10.76
N MET A 132 6.28 -6.25 -12.03
CA MET A 132 6.05 -7.13 -13.19
C MET A 132 7.24 -8.02 -13.56
N ARG A 133 8.47 -7.62 -13.18
CA ARG A 133 9.73 -8.26 -13.60
C ARG A 133 9.72 -9.76 -13.27
N GLY A 134 9.97 -10.58 -14.29
CA GLY A 134 9.97 -12.05 -14.17
C GLY A 134 8.59 -12.70 -13.96
N ARG A 135 7.52 -11.90 -13.86
CA ARG A 135 6.14 -12.36 -13.57
C ARG A 135 5.21 -12.20 -14.77
N LEU A 136 5.36 -11.09 -15.51
CA LEU A 136 4.56 -10.80 -16.70
C LEU A 136 5.23 -11.39 -17.94
N ARG A 137 4.55 -12.29 -18.65
CA ARG A 137 5.00 -12.90 -19.91
C ARG A 137 4.18 -12.33 -21.06
N VAL A 138 4.59 -11.17 -21.56
CA VAL A 138 3.82 -10.35 -22.53
C VAL A 138 3.50 -11.13 -23.81
N GLU A 139 4.48 -11.79 -24.43
CA GLU A 139 4.27 -12.52 -25.69
C GLU A 139 3.40 -13.77 -25.54
N GLU A 140 3.46 -14.42 -24.38
CA GLU A 140 2.57 -15.53 -24.01
C GLU A 140 1.19 -15.03 -23.59
N GLY A 141 1.06 -13.74 -23.26
CA GLY A 141 -0.10 -13.18 -22.57
C GLY A 141 -0.36 -13.86 -21.24
N ASP A 142 0.68 -14.26 -20.51
CA ASP A 142 0.56 -15.06 -19.28
C ASP A 142 1.21 -14.37 -18.08
N VAL A 143 0.85 -14.82 -16.88
CA VAL A 143 1.40 -14.31 -15.62
C VAL A 143 1.79 -15.48 -14.72
N VAL A 144 3.02 -15.41 -14.19
CA VAL A 144 3.56 -16.41 -13.26
C VAL A 144 3.89 -15.75 -11.93
N LEU A 145 3.16 -16.14 -10.89
CA LEU A 145 3.37 -15.67 -9.52
C LEU A 145 3.85 -16.84 -8.66
N GLY A 146 5.17 -16.97 -8.52
CA GLY A 146 5.81 -18.10 -7.83
C GLY A 146 5.28 -18.33 -6.41
N GLY A 147 5.09 -17.25 -5.63
CA GLY A 147 4.56 -17.32 -4.26
C GLY A 147 3.08 -17.71 -4.16
N LEU A 148 2.38 -17.81 -5.28
CA LEU A 148 0.99 -18.31 -5.37
C LEU A 148 0.88 -19.64 -6.14
N SER A 149 1.99 -20.22 -6.59
CA SER A 149 1.98 -21.40 -7.46
C SER A 149 1.30 -22.61 -6.82
N HIS A 150 1.55 -22.88 -5.54
CA HIS A 150 0.90 -23.93 -4.75
C HIS A 150 -0.55 -23.60 -4.37
N MET A 151 -0.96 -22.33 -4.47
CA MET A 151 -2.29 -21.84 -4.13
C MET A 151 -3.19 -21.61 -5.35
N LYS A 152 -2.67 -21.86 -6.56
CA LYS A 152 -3.36 -21.59 -7.82
C LYS A 152 -4.72 -22.27 -7.89
N ASP A 153 -4.81 -23.55 -7.54
CA ASP A 153 -6.08 -24.30 -7.59
C ASP A 153 -7.11 -23.76 -6.60
N LYS A 154 -6.67 -23.29 -5.42
CA LYS A 154 -7.55 -22.64 -4.44
C LYS A 154 -8.11 -21.33 -4.97
N LEU A 155 -7.27 -20.51 -5.62
CA LEU A 155 -7.70 -19.24 -6.24
C LEU A 155 -8.67 -19.46 -7.41
N LEU A 156 -8.42 -20.47 -8.26
CA LEU A 156 -9.29 -20.77 -9.39
C LEU A 156 -10.66 -21.30 -8.94
N ASN A 157 -10.70 -22.08 -7.86
CA ASN A 157 -11.94 -22.65 -7.33
C ASN A 157 -12.55 -21.84 -6.17
N ALA A 158 -12.02 -20.65 -5.88
CA ALA A 158 -12.54 -19.80 -4.82
C ALA A 158 -14.01 -19.47 -5.08
N ARG A 159 -14.84 -19.69 -4.05
CA ARG A 159 -16.26 -19.32 -4.08
C ARG A 159 -16.43 -17.80 -4.17
N ARG A 160 -15.59 -17.09 -3.41
CA ARG A 160 -15.42 -15.64 -3.44
C ARG A 160 -14.02 -15.28 -2.96
N ILE A 161 -13.61 -14.05 -3.26
CA ILE A 161 -12.40 -13.44 -2.72
C ILE A 161 -12.80 -12.32 -1.77
N VAL A 162 -12.23 -12.28 -0.57
CA VAL A 162 -12.39 -11.15 0.36
C VAL A 162 -11.06 -10.44 0.47
N ILE A 163 -11.01 -9.17 0.09
CA ILE A 163 -9.83 -8.33 0.19
C ILE A 163 -9.90 -7.52 1.48
N ILE A 164 -8.82 -7.53 2.26
CA ILE A 164 -8.74 -6.87 3.55
C ILE A 164 -7.53 -5.95 3.59
N GLY A 165 -7.72 -4.72 4.05
CA GLY A 165 -6.64 -3.75 4.27
C GLY A 165 -7.13 -2.55 5.06
N CYS A 166 -6.22 -1.58 5.27
CA CYS A 166 -6.52 -0.30 5.90
C CYS A 166 -6.05 0.86 5.01
N GLY A 167 -6.76 1.99 5.06
CA GLY A 167 -6.40 3.23 4.36
C GLY A 167 -6.13 3.02 2.86
N THR A 168 -4.98 3.50 2.37
CA THR A 168 -4.58 3.36 0.96
C THR A 168 -4.56 1.89 0.47
N SER A 169 -4.18 0.92 1.31
CA SER A 169 -4.23 -0.51 0.92
C SER A 169 -5.66 -1.02 0.73
N TRP A 170 -6.62 -0.47 1.48
CA TRP A 170 -8.05 -0.78 1.29
C TRP A 170 -8.57 -0.16 -0.01
N HIS A 171 -8.17 1.06 -0.37
CA HIS A 171 -8.47 1.64 -1.69
C HIS A 171 -7.91 0.79 -2.84
N ALA A 172 -6.72 0.20 -2.68
CA ALA A 172 -6.16 -0.71 -3.68
C ALA A 172 -7.04 -1.96 -3.83
N GLY A 173 -7.55 -2.49 -2.72
CA GLY A 173 -8.52 -3.58 -2.71
C GLY A 173 -9.80 -3.25 -3.48
N LEU A 174 -10.37 -2.06 -3.29
CA LEU A 174 -11.54 -1.63 -4.06
C LEU A 174 -11.28 -1.58 -5.57
N VAL A 175 -10.09 -1.13 -6.01
CA VAL A 175 -9.75 -1.21 -7.44
C VAL A 175 -9.62 -2.68 -7.89
N GLY A 176 -9.00 -3.52 -7.06
CA GLY A 176 -8.84 -4.95 -7.30
C GLY A 176 -10.17 -5.70 -7.42
N GLU A 177 -11.20 -5.30 -6.67
CA GLU A 177 -12.56 -5.82 -6.76
C GLU A 177 -13.11 -5.67 -8.19
N TYR A 178 -13.08 -4.46 -8.76
CA TYR A 178 -13.49 -4.24 -10.15
C TYR A 178 -12.72 -5.14 -11.13
N MET A 179 -11.40 -5.29 -10.95
CA MET A 179 -10.58 -6.15 -11.81
C MET A 179 -11.02 -7.62 -11.71
N LEU A 180 -11.12 -8.17 -10.50
CA LEU A 180 -11.46 -9.57 -10.25
C LEU A 180 -12.88 -9.90 -10.71
N GLU A 181 -13.85 -9.03 -10.45
CA GLU A 181 -15.23 -9.26 -10.85
C GLU A 181 -15.43 -9.14 -12.37
N GLN A 182 -14.84 -8.13 -13.00
CA GLN A 182 -15.09 -7.85 -14.41
C GLN A 182 -14.29 -8.77 -15.34
N ILE A 183 -13.06 -9.15 -14.94
CA ILE A 183 -12.16 -9.95 -15.77
C ILE A 183 -12.18 -11.43 -15.37
N ALA A 184 -12.10 -11.74 -14.07
CA ALA A 184 -12.02 -13.12 -13.59
C ALA A 184 -13.39 -13.71 -13.16
N ARG A 185 -14.45 -12.88 -13.16
CA ARG A 185 -15.83 -13.27 -12.81
C ARG A 185 -15.92 -13.99 -11.47
N ILE A 186 -15.16 -13.52 -10.48
CA ILE A 186 -15.19 -14.03 -9.10
C ILE A 186 -15.86 -13.00 -8.21
N PRO A 187 -16.92 -13.36 -7.45
CA PRO A 187 -17.50 -12.48 -6.44
C PRO A 187 -16.41 -11.99 -5.51
N THR A 188 -16.28 -10.67 -5.37
CA THR A 188 -15.25 -10.07 -4.53
C THR A 188 -15.89 -9.11 -3.54
N GLU A 189 -15.39 -9.10 -2.31
CA GLU A 189 -15.78 -8.16 -1.26
C GLU A 189 -14.53 -7.46 -0.74
N VAL A 190 -14.63 -6.19 -0.36
CA VAL A 190 -13.51 -5.44 0.24
C VAL A 190 -13.92 -4.89 1.60
N GLU A 191 -13.14 -5.21 2.62
CA GLU A 191 -13.50 -4.97 4.02
C GLU A 191 -12.38 -4.21 4.75
N TYR A 192 -12.78 -3.23 5.55
CA TYR A 192 -11.85 -2.62 6.51
C TYR A 192 -11.41 -3.67 7.52
N ALA A 193 -10.11 -3.80 7.73
CA ALA A 193 -9.58 -4.84 8.62
C ALA A 193 -10.08 -4.71 10.06
N SER A 194 -10.21 -3.47 10.55
CA SER A 194 -10.73 -3.16 11.89
C SER A 194 -12.17 -3.67 12.06
N GLU A 195 -13.05 -3.38 11.11
CA GLU A 195 -14.46 -3.78 11.17
C GLU A 195 -14.64 -5.30 10.98
N PHE A 196 -13.82 -5.91 10.12
CA PHE A 196 -13.94 -7.30 9.76
C PHE A 196 -13.84 -8.24 10.97
N ARG A 197 -12.88 -8.00 11.87
CA ARG A 197 -12.68 -8.86 13.06
C ARG A 197 -13.81 -8.72 14.10
N TYR A 198 -14.44 -7.56 14.19
CA TYR A 198 -15.40 -7.26 15.27
C TYR A 198 -16.86 -7.61 14.95
N ARG A 199 -17.17 -7.94 13.68
CA ARG A 199 -18.55 -8.22 13.24
C ARG A 199 -18.91 -9.70 13.10
N ASN A 200 -18.07 -10.62 13.62
CA ASN A 200 -18.23 -12.08 13.45
C ASN A 200 -18.35 -12.48 11.96
N PRO A 201 -17.26 -12.37 11.17
CA PRO A 201 -17.32 -12.44 9.71
C PRO A 201 -17.76 -13.82 9.21
N LEU A 202 -18.60 -13.82 8.17
CA LEU A 202 -19.17 -15.03 7.55
C LEU A 202 -18.18 -15.68 6.59
N ILE A 203 -17.07 -16.22 7.07
CA ILE A 203 -15.99 -16.81 6.26
C ILE A 203 -16.03 -18.33 6.32
N THR A 204 -15.74 -18.99 5.19
CA THR A 204 -15.64 -20.46 5.10
C THR A 204 -14.33 -20.91 4.46
N LYS A 205 -14.06 -22.23 4.52
CA LYS A 205 -12.89 -22.88 3.90
C LYS A 205 -12.81 -22.78 2.37
N ASP A 206 -13.91 -22.41 1.73
CA ASP A 206 -14.04 -22.29 0.27
C ASP A 206 -13.81 -20.84 -0.19
N ASP A 207 -13.62 -19.92 0.76
CA ASP A 207 -13.28 -18.53 0.52
C ASP A 207 -11.74 -18.35 0.51
N VAL A 208 -11.28 -17.40 -0.30
CA VAL A 208 -9.90 -16.92 -0.28
C VAL A 208 -9.89 -15.50 0.28
N VAL A 209 -8.98 -15.23 1.20
CA VAL A 209 -8.76 -13.90 1.77
C VAL A 209 -7.43 -13.34 1.25
N LEU A 210 -7.46 -12.16 0.63
CA LEU A 210 -6.28 -11.42 0.23
C LEU A 210 -6.06 -10.27 1.21
N VAL A 211 -4.99 -10.32 2.00
CA VAL A 211 -4.61 -9.20 2.87
C VAL A 211 -3.60 -8.30 2.17
N ILE A 212 -3.82 -7.00 2.19
CA ILE A 212 -2.95 -6.01 1.55
C ILE A 212 -2.35 -5.09 2.61
N SER A 213 -1.02 -5.06 2.72
CA SER A 213 -0.31 -4.17 3.64
C SER A 213 1.06 -3.79 3.09
N GLN A 214 1.37 -2.49 3.06
CA GLN A 214 2.70 -2.04 2.67
C GLN A 214 3.75 -2.54 3.68
N SER A 215 3.56 -2.28 4.97
CA SER A 215 4.52 -2.65 6.01
C SER A 215 4.52 -4.14 6.35
N GLY A 216 3.38 -4.82 6.14
CA GLY A 216 3.19 -6.19 6.61
C GLY A 216 3.06 -6.30 8.14
N GLU A 217 2.91 -5.18 8.84
CA GLU A 217 2.86 -5.08 10.31
C GLU A 217 1.62 -4.33 10.82
N THR A 218 0.67 -3.98 9.95
CA THR A 218 -0.56 -3.27 10.34
C THR A 218 -1.40 -4.13 11.29
N ALA A 219 -1.60 -3.67 12.54
CA ALA A 219 -2.18 -4.46 13.62
C ALA A 219 -3.58 -5.01 13.27
N ASP A 220 -4.49 -4.16 12.78
CA ASP A 220 -5.83 -4.58 12.37
C ASP A 220 -5.81 -5.60 11.23
N THR A 221 -4.92 -5.41 10.24
CA THR A 221 -4.78 -6.34 9.11
C THR A 221 -4.24 -7.70 9.57
N LEU A 222 -3.29 -7.70 10.50
CA LEU A 222 -2.76 -8.92 11.10
C LEU A 222 -3.83 -9.64 11.94
N ALA A 223 -4.62 -8.90 12.72
CA ALA A 223 -5.73 -9.47 13.48
C ALA A 223 -6.80 -10.08 12.57
N ALA A 224 -7.19 -9.39 11.49
CA ALA A 224 -8.13 -9.91 10.50
C ALA A 224 -7.60 -11.15 9.76
N LEU A 225 -6.29 -11.19 9.44
CA LEU A 225 -5.62 -12.38 8.91
C LEU A 225 -5.78 -13.58 9.84
N ARG A 226 -5.46 -13.40 11.13
CA ARG A 226 -5.51 -14.47 12.14
C ARG A 226 -6.93 -14.97 12.33
N GLU A 227 -7.92 -14.07 12.34
CA GLU A 227 -9.35 -14.42 12.41
C GLU A 227 -9.81 -15.24 11.20
N ALA A 228 -9.49 -14.80 9.97
CA ALA A 228 -9.83 -15.53 8.76
C ALA A 228 -9.20 -16.93 8.72
N LYS A 229 -7.94 -17.04 9.16
CA LYS A 229 -7.21 -18.31 9.23
C LYS A 229 -7.83 -19.26 10.27
N THR A 230 -8.23 -18.74 11.43
CA THR A 230 -8.91 -19.51 12.50
C THR A 230 -10.24 -20.07 12.01
N ARG A 231 -10.95 -19.35 11.14
CA ARG A 231 -12.18 -19.80 10.46
C ARG A 231 -11.95 -20.74 9.28
N GLY A 232 -10.69 -21.06 8.96
CA GLY A 232 -10.30 -22.06 7.96
C GLY A 232 -10.20 -21.55 6.53
N ALA A 233 -10.27 -20.24 6.29
CA ALA A 233 -10.08 -19.70 4.94
C ALA A 233 -8.62 -19.75 4.49
N THR A 234 -8.42 -19.79 3.17
CA THR A 234 -7.08 -19.66 2.59
C THR A 234 -6.70 -18.18 2.58
N VAL A 235 -5.79 -17.78 3.46
CA VAL A 235 -5.29 -16.39 3.54
C VAL A 235 -3.98 -16.22 2.78
N LEU A 236 -3.91 -15.22 1.89
CA LEU A 236 -2.76 -14.87 1.06
C LEU A 236 -2.38 -13.39 1.24
N GLY A 237 -1.09 -13.07 1.19
CA GLY A 237 -0.58 -11.72 1.42
C GLY A 237 -0.13 -11.00 0.15
N ILE A 238 -0.49 -9.72 0.01
CA ILE A 238 0.12 -8.77 -0.92
C ILE A 238 0.87 -7.73 -0.07
N VAL A 239 2.20 -7.88 -0.01
CA VAL A 239 3.04 -7.16 0.95
C VAL A 239 4.26 -6.55 0.29
N ASN A 240 4.84 -5.49 0.87
CA ASN A 240 6.08 -4.92 0.34
C ASN A 240 7.32 -5.37 1.11
N VAL A 241 7.23 -5.46 2.44
CA VAL A 241 8.36 -5.79 3.32
C VAL A 241 8.55 -7.31 3.39
N VAL A 242 9.72 -7.76 2.94
CA VAL A 242 10.17 -9.15 3.04
C VAL A 242 10.38 -9.51 4.50
N GLY A 243 9.94 -10.71 4.90
CA GLY A 243 10.07 -11.17 6.29
C GLY A 243 9.14 -10.45 7.28
N SER A 244 8.16 -9.66 6.81
CA SER A 244 7.14 -9.09 7.71
C SER A 244 6.25 -10.16 8.34
N THR A 245 5.59 -9.82 9.44
CA THR A 245 4.71 -10.72 10.20
C THR A 245 3.55 -11.24 9.34
N ILE A 246 2.89 -10.36 8.58
CA ILE A 246 1.86 -10.80 7.62
C ILE A 246 2.45 -11.75 6.57
N ALA A 247 3.63 -11.45 6.01
CA ALA A 247 4.27 -12.33 5.02
C ALA A 247 4.49 -13.75 5.58
N ARG A 248 4.98 -13.85 6.83
CA ARG A 248 5.22 -15.14 7.50
C ARG A 248 3.95 -15.91 7.87
N GLU A 249 2.88 -15.22 8.26
CA GLU A 249 1.67 -15.88 8.77
C GLU A 249 0.67 -16.31 7.68
N THR A 250 0.78 -15.73 6.47
CA THR A 250 -0.04 -16.14 5.31
C THR A 250 0.34 -17.52 4.76
N HIS A 251 -0.56 -18.17 4.02
CA HIS A 251 -0.28 -19.47 3.36
C HIS A 251 0.56 -19.32 2.08
N GLY A 252 0.66 -18.11 1.56
CA GLY A 252 1.33 -17.74 0.31
C GLY A 252 1.07 -16.26 0.03
N GLY A 253 1.73 -15.71 -0.99
CA GLY A 253 1.60 -14.29 -1.26
C GLY A 253 2.45 -13.79 -2.40
N VAL A 254 2.39 -12.48 -2.62
CA VAL A 254 3.16 -11.76 -3.63
C VAL A 254 3.79 -10.53 -3.00
N TYR A 255 5.11 -10.42 -3.14
CA TYR A 255 5.81 -9.19 -2.81
C TYR A 255 5.61 -8.15 -3.91
N VAL A 256 5.21 -6.92 -3.57
CA VAL A 256 4.98 -5.87 -4.57
C VAL A 256 6.28 -5.27 -5.12
N HIS A 257 7.41 -5.45 -4.43
CA HIS A 257 8.75 -4.99 -4.82
C HIS A 257 8.83 -3.49 -5.15
N ALA A 258 8.19 -2.65 -4.34
CA ALA A 258 8.30 -1.20 -4.46
C ALA A 258 9.57 -0.61 -3.82
N GLY A 259 10.38 -1.46 -3.17
CA GLY A 259 11.48 -1.05 -2.31
C GLY A 259 10.98 -0.34 -1.04
N PRO A 260 11.89 0.14 -0.17
CA PRO A 260 11.51 0.88 1.02
C PRO A 260 10.71 2.14 0.68
N GLU A 261 9.63 2.41 1.42
CA GLU A 261 8.82 3.63 1.29
C GLU A 261 8.86 4.35 2.64
N ILE A 262 9.49 5.51 2.67
CA ILE A 262 9.84 6.30 3.85
C ILE A 262 8.76 7.37 4.12
N GLY A 263 8.24 8.02 3.07
CA GLY A 263 7.18 9.01 3.23
C GLY A 263 5.94 8.39 3.88
N VAL A 264 5.35 9.04 4.89
CA VAL A 264 4.20 8.49 5.62
C VAL A 264 3.03 8.18 4.67
N ALA A 265 2.70 9.12 3.79
CA ALA A 265 1.66 8.93 2.78
C ALA A 265 2.12 7.94 1.70
N SER A 266 1.44 6.79 1.60
CA SER A 266 1.71 5.77 0.58
C SER A 266 1.56 6.31 -0.85
N THR A 267 2.50 6.00 -1.74
CA THR A 267 2.50 6.41 -3.16
C THR A 267 2.83 5.24 -4.08
N LYS A 268 4.12 4.89 -4.20
CA LYS A 268 4.61 3.77 -5.01
C LYS A 268 4.13 2.42 -4.53
N ALA A 269 3.88 2.27 -3.22
CA ALA A 269 3.27 1.05 -2.71
C ALA A 269 1.84 0.86 -3.26
N PHE A 270 1.04 1.93 -3.36
CA PHE A 270 -0.31 1.85 -3.93
C PHE A 270 -0.30 1.39 -5.40
N THR A 271 0.52 2.02 -6.24
CA THR A 271 0.57 1.65 -7.66
C THR A 271 1.16 0.25 -7.86
N SER A 272 2.18 -0.15 -7.10
CA SER A 272 2.68 -1.54 -7.13
C SER A 272 1.65 -2.56 -6.61
N GLN A 273 0.81 -2.22 -5.61
CA GLN A 273 -0.31 -3.07 -5.17
C GLN A 273 -1.34 -3.25 -6.29
N LEU A 274 -1.72 -2.17 -6.98
CA LEU A 274 -2.62 -2.24 -8.14
C LEU A 274 -2.03 -3.10 -9.27
N THR A 275 -0.72 -2.99 -9.53
CA THR A 275 -0.04 -3.83 -10.51
C THR A 275 -0.09 -5.31 -10.12
N VAL A 276 0.18 -5.65 -8.84
CA VAL A 276 0.09 -7.03 -8.38
C VAL A 276 -1.34 -7.56 -8.44
N LEU A 277 -2.35 -6.76 -8.08
CA LEU A 277 -3.76 -7.15 -8.23
C LEU A 277 -4.11 -7.42 -9.69
N ALA A 278 -3.65 -6.59 -10.63
CA ALA A 278 -3.81 -6.84 -12.05
C ALA A 278 -3.15 -8.17 -12.50
N LEU A 279 -1.94 -8.46 -12.00
CA LEU A 279 -1.24 -9.73 -12.27
C LEU A 279 -2.03 -10.93 -11.72
N VAL A 280 -2.52 -10.86 -10.48
CA VAL A 280 -3.36 -11.89 -9.86
C VAL A 280 -4.63 -12.11 -10.67
N THR A 281 -5.31 -11.04 -11.07
CA THR A 281 -6.52 -11.11 -11.89
C THR A 281 -6.26 -11.76 -13.24
N ILE A 282 -5.20 -11.36 -13.96
CA ILE A 282 -4.83 -11.96 -15.25
C ILE A 282 -4.52 -13.45 -15.07
N MET A 283 -3.74 -13.83 -14.06
CA MET A 283 -3.40 -15.23 -13.75
C MET A 283 -4.66 -16.08 -13.53
N ILE A 284 -5.61 -15.59 -12.73
CA ILE A 284 -6.86 -16.29 -12.43
C ILE A 284 -7.72 -16.39 -13.68
N ALA A 285 -7.96 -15.29 -14.38
CA ALA A 285 -8.82 -15.25 -15.55
C ALA A 285 -8.26 -16.10 -16.70
N ARG A 286 -6.93 -16.16 -16.87
CA ARG A 286 -6.26 -17.11 -17.76
C ARG A 286 -6.48 -18.56 -17.34
N GLY A 287 -6.27 -18.88 -16.06
CA GLY A 287 -6.49 -20.23 -15.53
C GLY A 287 -7.95 -20.70 -15.66
N LYS A 288 -8.92 -19.79 -15.64
CA LYS A 288 -10.34 -20.06 -15.91
C LYS A 288 -10.72 -20.09 -17.39
N GLY A 289 -9.78 -19.82 -18.30
CA GLY A 289 -10.03 -19.77 -19.74
C GLY A 289 -10.84 -18.57 -20.22
N MET A 290 -10.94 -17.50 -19.41
CA MET A 290 -11.74 -16.30 -19.70
C MET A 290 -11.05 -15.29 -20.62
N LEU A 291 -9.73 -15.38 -20.80
CA LEU A 291 -8.91 -14.41 -21.54
C LEU A 291 -8.12 -15.06 -22.69
N LYS A 292 -8.75 -15.66 -23.69
CA LYS A 292 -7.99 -16.33 -24.78
C LYS A 292 -7.32 -15.33 -25.73
N GLU A 293 -8.08 -14.49 -26.43
CA GLU A 293 -7.52 -13.46 -27.34
C GLU A 293 -7.18 -12.15 -26.61
N ASP A 294 -7.89 -11.83 -25.53
CA ASP A 294 -7.72 -10.57 -24.78
C ASP A 294 -6.47 -10.51 -23.90
N ALA A 295 -5.88 -11.65 -23.51
CA ALA A 295 -4.78 -11.64 -22.54
C ALA A 295 -3.49 -11.01 -23.07
N ARG A 296 -3.15 -11.20 -24.35
CA ARG A 296 -1.98 -10.54 -24.96
C ARG A 296 -2.17 -9.03 -25.03
N VAL A 297 -3.40 -8.58 -25.29
CA VAL A 297 -3.72 -7.15 -25.28
C VAL A 297 -3.58 -6.60 -23.86
N LEU A 298 -4.18 -7.25 -22.87
CA LEU A 298 -4.10 -6.82 -21.47
C LEU A 298 -2.66 -6.80 -20.94
N THR A 299 -1.86 -7.82 -21.23
CA THR A 299 -0.47 -7.88 -20.77
C THR A 299 0.41 -6.83 -21.45
N ARG A 300 0.24 -6.56 -22.75
CA ARG A 300 0.92 -5.45 -23.44
C ARG A 300 0.50 -4.09 -22.91
N GLU A 301 -0.79 -3.89 -22.65
CA GLU A 301 -1.29 -2.64 -22.08
C GLU A 301 -0.70 -2.43 -20.68
N LEU A 302 -0.64 -3.47 -19.84
CA LEU A 302 -0.02 -3.40 -18.52
C LEU A 302 1.49 -3.11 -18.61
N ASP A 303 2.21 -3.76 -19.52
CA ASP A 303 3.64 -3.52 -19.78
C ASP A 303 3.94 -2.08 -20.24
N SER A 304 2.97 -1.42 -20.90
CA SER A 304 3.10 -0.03 -21.34
C SER A 304 2.91 1.02 -20.23
N ILE A 305 2.33 0.63 -19.07
CA ILE A 305 1.97 1.57 -17.99
C ILE A 305 3.17 2.38 -17.48
N PRO A 306 4.35 1.81 -17.20
CA PRO A 306 5.51 2.58 -16.74
C PRO A 306 5.85 3.78 -17.64
N GLY A 307 5.85 3.60 -18.96
CA GLY A 307 6.13 4.67 -19.91
C GLY A 307 5.05 5.76 -19.91
N LYS A 308 3.79 5.38 -19.71
CA LYS A 308 2.67 6.33 -19.56
C LYS A 308 2.77 7.11 -18.24
N VAL A 309 3.27 6.50 -17.16
CA VAL A 309 3.54 7.21 -15.90
C VAL A 309 4.70 8.20 -16.08
N GLU A 310 5.77 7.83 -16.79
CA GLU A 310 6.87 8.75 -17.11
C GLU A 310 6.38 9.98 -17.89
N GLN A 311 5.45 9.81 -18.82
CA GLN A 311 4.84 10.92 -19.56
C GLN A 311 4.08 11.89 -18.63
N ILE A 312 3.33 11.37 -17.66
CA ILE A 312 2.64 12.20 -16.66
C ILE A 312 3.66 12.96 -15.79
N LEU A 313 4.69 12.25 -15.32
CA LEU A 313 5.76 12.82 -14.49
C LEU A 313 6.60 13.85 -15.26
N ALA A 314 6.70 13.78 -16.59
CA ALA A 314 7.40 14.79 -17.37
C ALA A 314 6.63 16.12 -17.46
N ASN A 315 5.31 16.12 -17.26
CA ASN A 315 4.43 17.27 -17.47
C ASN A 315 3.75 17.75 -16.17
N GLN A 316 4.55 18.16 -15.18
CA GLN A 316 4.06 18.53 -13.85
C GLN A 316 3.67 20.01 -13.72
N GLU A 317 4.14 20.87 -14.61
CA GLU A 317 3.97 22.33 -14.50
C GLU A 317 2.49 22.77 -14.39
N PRO A 318 1.54 22.22 -15.18
CA PRO A 318 0.12 22.54 -15.00
C PRO A 318 -0.39 22.19 -13.61
N ILE A 319 0.09 21.09 -13.02
CA ILE A 319 -0.30 20.64 -11.68
C ILE A 319 0.27 21.57 -10.61
N LYS A 320 1.49 22.08 -10.80
CA LYS A 320 2.08 23.09 -9.89
C LYS A 320 1.30 24.41 -9.91
N LEU A 321 0.89 24.88 -11.09
CA LEU A 321 0.09 26.09 -11.22
C LEU A 321 -1.28 25.92 -10.55
N LEU A 322 -1.92 24.78 -10.80
CA LEU A 322 -3.17 24.39 -10.14
C LEU A 322 -3.03 24.36 -8.61
N ALA A 323 -1.95 23.76 -8.11
CA ALA A 323 -1.71 23.69 -6.67
C ALA A 323 -1.57 25.07 -6.02
N ARG A 324 -0.91 26.04 -6.68
CA ARG A 324 -0.80 27.42 -6.19
C ARG A 324 -2.16 28.11 -6.11
N GLU A 325 -3.04 27.87 -7.08
CA GLU A 325 -4.39 28.44 -7.11
C GLU A 325 -5.23 27.96 -5.92
N PHE A 326 -5.07 26.69 -5.52
CA PHE A 326 -5.91 26.07 -4.49
C PHE A 326 -5.21 25.85 -3.15
N GLN A 327 -4.02 26.42 -2.93
CA GLN A 327 -3.26 26.22 -1.70
C GLN A 327 -3.99 26.72 -0.45
N ASP A 328 -4.85 27.74 -0.58
CA ASP A 328 -5.61 28.34 0.52
C ASP A 328 -7.02 27.75 0.69
N ALA A 329 -7.38 26.75 -0.13
CA ALA A 329 -8.67 26.09 0.01
C ALA A 329 -8.76 25.31 1.33
N HIS A 330 -9.96 25.24 1.90
CA HIS A 330 -10.23 24.47 3.12
C HIS A 330 -10.93 23.14 2.87
N HIS A 331 -11.62 23.03 1.72
CA HIS A 331 -12.42 21.87 1.35
C HIS A 331 -12.12 21.48 -0.09
N PHE A 332 -12.19 20.19 -0.38
CA PHE A 332 -12.08 19.61 -1.71
C PHE A 332 -13.06 18.44 -1.84
N LEU A 333 -13.67 18.29 -3.01
CA LEU A 333 -14.41 17.08 -3.38
C LEU A 333 -13.70 16.35 -4.51
N TYR A 334 -13.53 15.04 -4.38
CA TYR A 334 -12.97 14.16 -5.39
C TYR A 334 -14.06 13.21 -5.88
N LEU A 335 -14.22 13.11 -7.20
CA LEU A 335 -15.32 12.39 -7.81
C LEU A 335 -14.79 11.45 -8.90
N GLY A 336 -15.18 10.20 -8.79
CA GLY A 336 -14.86 9.16 -9.75
C GLY A 336 -16.02 8.19 -9.92
N ARG A 337 -15.96 7.33 -10.94
CA ARG A 337 -16.97 6.31 -11.17
C ARG A 337 -16.32 5.01 -11.63
N GLY A 338 -16.95 3.88 -11.29
CA GLY A 338 -16.38 2.56 -11.54
C GLY A 338 -15.03 2.40 -10.85
N ALA A 339 -14.05 1.83 -11.56
CA ALA A 339 -12.68 1.64 -11.05
C ALA A 339 -11.97 2.95 -10.66
N ASN A 340 -12.47 4.12 -11.09
CA ASN A 340 -11.93 5.42 -10.69
C ASN A 340 -12.56 6.00 -9.42
N PHE A 341 -13.66 5.44 -8.90
CA PHE A 341 -14.18 5.87 -7.59
C PHE A 341 -13.16 5.65 -6.45
N PRO A 342 -12.52 4.47 -6.34
CA PRO A 342 -11.46 4.27 -5.34
C PRO A 342 -10.27 5.22 -5.51
N VAL A 343 -9.98 5.65 -6.75
CA VAL A 343 -8.93 6.63 -7.03
C VAL A 343 -9.32 8.03 -6.53
N ALA A 344 -10.61 8.37 -6.58
CA ALA A 344 -11.11 9.60 -5.98
C ALA A 344 -10.98 9.57 -4.45
N LEU A 345 -11.28 8.43 -3.81
CA LEU A 345 -11.02 8.23 -2.38
C LEU A 345 -9.53 8.37 -2.05
N GLU A 346 -8.66 7.77 -2.85
CA GLU A 346 -7.20 7.84 -2.64
C GLU A 346 -6.67 9.26 -2.81
N GLY A 347 -7.09 9.98 -3.85
CA GLY A 347 -6.71 11.38 -4.06
C GLY A 347 -7.14 12.28 -2.91
N ALA A 348 -8.37 12.10 -2.41
CA ALA A 348 -8.86 12.81 -1.23
C ALA A 348 -8.07 12.44 0.03
N LEU A 349 -7.74 11.17 0.23
CA LEU A 349 -6.94 10.72 1.36
C LEU A 349 -5.54 11.35 1.34
N LYS A 350 -4.84 11.32 0.19
CA LYS A 350 -3.53 11.97 0.04
C LYS A 350 -3.60 13.44 0.39
N LEU A 351 -4.53 14.19 -0.21
CA LEU A 351 -4.64 15.62 0.06
C LEU A 351 -4.89 15.88 1.56
N LYS A 352 -5.78 15.11 2.19
CA LYS A 352 -6.11 15.21 3.62
C LYS A 352 -4.91 14.94 4.52
N GLU A 353 -4.16 13.87 4.23
CA GLU A 353 -3.02 13.44 5.05
C GLU A 353 -1.91 14.49 5.12
N ILE A 354 -1.52 15.07 3.98
CA ILE A 354 -0.31 15.90 3.90
C ILE A 354 -0.58 17.41 3.88
N SER A 355 -1.76 17.85 3.45
CA SER A 355 -2.09 19.29 3.39
C SER A 355 -3.02 19.77 4.51
N TYR A 356 -3.69 18.82 5.18
CA TYR A 356 -4.74 19.04 6.18
C TYR A 356 -6.00 19.75 5.66
N ILE A 357 -6.17 19.82 4.34
CA ILE A 357 -7.43 20.23 3.71
C ILE A 357 -8.47 19.14 3.94
N HIS A 358 -9.70 19.55 4.23
CA HIS A 358 -10.80 18.60 4.33
C HIS A 358 -11.21 18.14 2.91
N ALA A 359 -10.59 17.05 2.47
CA ALA A 359 -10.89 16.42 1.19
C ALA A 359 -11.75 15.16 1.38
N GLU A 360 -12.77 15.02 0.54
CA GLU A 360 -13.68 13.87 0.57
C GLU A 360 -13.86 13.28 -0.84
N GLY A 361 -13.82 11.95 -0.92
CA GLY A 361 -14.01 11.21 -2.17
C GLY A 361 -15.41 10.60 -2.23
N TYR A 362 -16.10 10.75 -3.35
CA TYR A 362 -17.45 10.21 -3.56
C TYR A 362 -17.59 9.54 -4.94
N PRO A 363 -18.51 8.56 -5.07
CA PRO A 363 -18.95 8.14 -6.38
C PRO A 363 -19.66 9.32 -7.05
N ALA A 364 -19.26 9.69 -8.27
CA ALA A 364 -19.78 10.87 -8.97
C ALA A 364 -21.32 10.86 -9.10
N ALA A 365 -21.92 9.67 -9.23
CA ALA A 365 -23.36 9.51 -9.33
C ALA A 365 -24.12 9.80 -8.03
N GLU A 366 -23.47 9.66 -6.86
CA GLU A 366 -24.10 9.84 -5.55
C GLU A 366 -24.21 11.31 -5.12
N MET A 367 -23.62 12.23 -5.89
CA MET A 367 -23.63 13.66 -5.57
C MET A 367 -25.02 14.20 -5.24
N LYS A 368 -26.04 13.81 -6.01
CA LYS A 368 -27.41 14.33 -5.84
C LYS A 368 -28.09 13.86 -4.56
N HIS A 369 -27.55 12.85 -3.90
CA HIS A 369 -28.14 12.24 -2.70
C HIS A 369 -27.67 12.93 -1.40
N GLY A 370 -27.15 14.16 -1.50
CA GLY A 370 -26.76 15.00 -0.35
C GLY A 370 -25.53 15.86 -0.62
N PRO A 371 -24.38 15.28 -1.03
CA PRO A 371 -23.11 16.00 -1.12
C PRO A 371 -23.12 17.24 -2.04
N ILE A 372 -23.99 17.27 -3.04
CA ILE A 372 -24.13 18.41 -3.95
C ILE A 372 -24.52 19.73 -3.25
N ALA A 373 -25.06 19.66 -2.03
CA ALA A 373 -25.38 20.84 -1.22
C ALA A 373 -24.13 21.62 -0.77
N LEU A 374 -22.96 21.01 -0.80
CA LEU A 374 -21.68 21.64 -0.46
C LEU A 374 -21.07 22.45 -1.61
N ILE A 375 -21.62 22.35 -2.83
CA ILE A 375 -21.06 23.01 -4.01
C ILE A 375 -21.38 24.50 -4.01
N ASP A 376 -20.34 25.31 -4.05
CA ASP A 376 -20.39 26.75 -4.29
C ASP A 376 -19.23 27.20 -5.19
N GLU A 377 -19.13 28.50 -5.42
CA GLU A 377 -18.10 29.16 -6.25
C GLU A 377 -16.66 29.08 -5.71
N ARG A 378 -16.47 28.56 -4.48
CA ARG A 378 -15.16 28.38 -3.84
C ARG A 378 -14.74 26.92 -3.80
N MET A 379 -15.70 25.99 -3.83
CA MET A 379 -15.45 24.56 -3.70
C MET A 379 -14.69 24.00 -4.93
N PRO A 380 -13.44 23.55 -4.77
CA PRO A 380 -12.71 22.80 -5.78
C PRO A 380 -13.27 21.38 -5.89
N VAL A 381 -13.57 20.95 -7.10
CA VAL A 381 -14.13 19.62 -7.38
C VAL A 381 -13.28 18.93 -8.43
N VAL A 382 -12.54 17.92 -7.98
CA VAL A 382 -11.67 17.09 -8.82
C VAL A 382 -12.50 15.93 -9.40
N PHE A 383 -12.63 15.88 -10.72
CA PHE A 383 -13.24 14.79 -11.46
C PHE A 383 -12.18 13.91 -12.12
N ILE A 384 -12.30 12.60 -11.96
CA ILE A 384 -11.53 11.61 -12.72
C ILE A 384 -12.40 11.15 -13.88
N ALA A 385 -12.11 11.67 -15.07
CA ALA A 385 -12.97 11.57 -16.26
C ALA A 385 -12.19 11.08 -17.50
N PRO A 386 -11.64 9.85 -17.49
CA PRO A 386 -11.10 9.25 -18.71
C PRO A 386 -12.24 8.95 -19.71
N LYS A 387 -11.91 8.93 -21.01
CA LYS A 387 -12.77 8.50 -22.10
C LYS A 387 -12.92 6.97 -22.13
N ASP A 388 -13.68 6.46 -21.17
CA ASP A 388 -14.09 5.06 -21.05
C ASP A 388 -15.59 4.88 -21.32
N ALA A 389 -16.12 3.69 -21.06
CA ALA A 389 -17.53 3.34 -21.31
C ALA A 389 -18.55 4.15 -20.47
N ILE A 390 -18.12 4.86 -19.42
CA ILE A 390 -18.99 5.62 -18.51
C ILE A 390 -18.74 7.14 -18.58
N TYR A 391 -17.88 7.60 -19.49
CA TYR A 391 -17.49 9.00 -19.70
C TYR A 391 -18.69 9.96 -19.78
N GLU A 392 -19.67 9.67 -20.63
CA GLU A 392 -20.89 10.51 -20.80
C GLU A 392 -21.64 10.74 -19.49
N LYS A 393 -21.62 9.75 -18.59
CA LYS A 393 -22.27 9.87 -17.28
C LYS A 393 -21.47 10.78 -16.35
N VAL A 394 -20.13 10.71 -16.41
CA VAL A 394 -19.26 11.60 -15.64
C VAL A 394 -19.39 13.04 -16.15
N VAL A 395 -19.44 13.26 -17.47
CA VAL A 395 -19.71 14.57 -18.08
C VAL A 395 -21.03 15.17 -17.58
N SER A 396 -22.09 14.37 -17.50
CA SER A 396 -23.37 14.81 -16.90
C SER A 396 -23.20 15.27 -15.45
N ASN A 397 -22.41 14.58 -14.63
CA ASN A 397 -22.13 15.01 -13.25
C ASN A 397 -21.28 16.28 -13.19
N ILE A 398 -20.34 16.47 -14.12
CA ILE A 398 -19.55 17.71 -14.25
C ILE A 398 -20.48 18.90 -14.54
N GLN A 399 -21.41 18.74 -15.47
CA GLN A 399 -22.39 19.79 -15.80
C GLN A 399 -23.25 20.18 -14.59
N GLU A 400 -23.60 19.21 -13.73
CA GLU A 400 -24.37 19.46 -12.51
C GLU A 400 -23.61 20.30 -11.48
N VAL A 401 -22.30 20.06 -11.33
CA VAL A 401 -21.40 20.88 -10.50
C VAL A 401 -21.22 22.26 -11.11
N LYS A 402 -21.02 22.34 -12.43
CA LYS A 402 -20.86 23.59 -13.16
C LYS A 402 -22.08 24.50 -13.01
N ALA A 403 -23.28 23.93 -13.08
CA ALA A 403 -24.53 24.65 -12.89
C ALA A 403 -24.66 25.29 -11.48
N ARG A 404 -23.88 24.79 -10.50
CA ARG A 404 -23.80 25.30 -9.13
C ARG A 404 -22.52 26.08 -8.86
N LYS A 405 -21.78 26.44 -9.92
CA LYS A 405 -20.55 27.23 -9.91
C LYS A 405 -19.35 26.55 -9.22
N GLY A 406 -19.38 25.24 -8.98
CA GLY A 406 -18.20 24.53 -8.46
C GLY A 406 -16.99 24.72 -9.37
N ARG A 407 -15.80 24.82 -8.76
CA ARG A 407 -14.53 25.00 -9.48
C ARG A 407 -13.99 23.66 -9.95
N ILE A 408 -14.23 23.34 -11.21
CA ILE A 408 -14.00 21.99 -11.75
C ILE A 408 -12.55 21.80 -12.18
N ILE A 409 -11.92 20.76 -11.65
CA ILE A 409 -10.60 20.26 -12.04
C ILE A 409 -10.82 18.87 -12.63
N ALA A 410 -10.43 18.63 -13.89
CA ALA A 410 -10.62 17.33 -14.54
C ALA A 410 -9.29 16.62 -14.79
N VAL A 411 -9.15 15.38 -14.34
CA VAL A 411 -8.15 14.43 -14.83
C VAL A 411 -8.76 13.70 -16.02
N ALA A 412 -8.29 13.99 -17.23
CA ALA A 412 -8.90 13.52 -18.47
C ALA A 412 -7.85 13.10 -19.50
N ASN A 413 -8.26 12.30 -20.49
CA ASN A 413 -7.32 11.84 -21.51
C ASN A 413 -6.77 13.01 -22.36
N GLU A 414 -5.54 12.87 -22.82
CA GLU A 414 -4.83 13.87 -23.64
C GLU A 414 -5.55 14.28 -24.93
N ASP A 415 -6.35 13.37 -25.50
CA ASP A 415 -7.12 13.58 -26.73
C ASP A 415 -8.54 14.11 -26.49
N ASP A 416 -8.92 14.37 -25.24
CA ASP A 416 -10.27 14.82 -24.90
C ASP A 416 -10.43 16.34 -25.00
N ARG A 417 -10.98 16.82 -26.11
CA ARG A 417 -11.27 18.25 -26.32
C ARG A 417 -12.59 18.72 -25.70
N GLU A 418 -13.52 17.83 -25.42
CA GLU A 418 -14.84 18.22 -24.92
C GLU A 418 -14.75 18.76 -23.48
N ILE A 419 -13.93 18.08 -22.66
CA ILE A 419 -13.72 18.44 -21.26
C ILE A 419 -13.14 19.85 -21.06
N GLU A 420 -12.43 20.39 -22.05
CA GLU A 420 -11.86 21.75 -22.00
C GLU A 420 -12.94 22.83 -21.88
N SER A 421 -14.13 22.56 -22.43
CA SER A 421 -15.26 23.49 -22.34
C SER A 421 -16.01 23.39 -21.00
N LEU A 422 -15.77 22.33 -20.23
CA LEU A 422 -16.53 21.99 -19.02
C LEU A 422 -15.75 22.27 -17.74
N ALA A 423 -14.45 22.00 -17.73
CA ALA A 423 -13.58 22.16 -16.59
C ALA A 423 -12.82 23.49 -16.61
N GLU A 424 -12.57 24.05 -15.42
CA GLU A 424 -11.72 25.23 -15.26
C GLU A 424 -10.24 24.87 -15.46
N PHE A 425 -9.85 23.69 -14.97
CA PHE A 425 -8.51 23.15 -15.13
C PHE A 425 -8.55 21.71 -15.63
N VAL A 426 -7.65 21.34 -16.52
CA VAL A 426 -7.56 19.97 -17.05
C VAL A 426 -6.14 19.44 -16.89
N ILE A 427 -5.99 18.33 -16.18
CA ILE A 427 -4.76 17.55 -16.09
C ILE A 427 -4.86 16.39 -17.09
N ARG A 428 -3.91 16.36 -18.05
CA ARG A 428 -3.91 15.38 -19.14
C ARG A 428 -3.18 14.10 -18.75
N VAL A 429 -3.80 12.97 -19.03
CA VAL A 429 -3.21 11.63 -18.83
C VAL A 429 -3.29 10.79 -20.11
N PRO A 430 -2.31 9.90 -20.38
CA PRO A 430 -2.36 9.02 -21.54
C PRO A 430 -3.55 8.06 -21.52
N ARG A 431 -3.95 7.55 -22.68
CA ARG A 431 -4.95 6.48 -22.77
C ARG A 431 -4.42 5.14 -22.29
N THR A 432 -5.30 4.34 -21.70
CA THR A 432 -5.03 2.96 -21.33
C THR A 432 -6.32 2.15 -21.30
N TYR A 433 -6.19 0.84 -21.14
CA TYR A 433 -7.32 -0.03 -20.91
C TYR A 433 -8.04 0.35 -19.60
N GLY A 434 -9.38 0.42 -19.61
CA GLY A 434 -10.16 1.05 -18.53
C GLY A 434 -9.81 0.59 -17.11
N PHE A 435 -9.56 -0.72 -16.91
CA PHE A 435 -9.18 -1.27 -15.60
C PHE A 435 -7.78 -0.87 -15.13
N PHE A 436 -6.89 -0.46 -16.04
CA PHE A 436 -5.56 0.06 -15.70
C PHE A 436 -5.54 1.59 -15.58
N GLY A 437 -6.65 2.27 -15.91
CA GLY A 437 -6.81 3.71 -15.70
C GLY A 437 -6.40 4.18 -14.30
N PRO A 438 -6.77 3.47 -13.22
CA PRO A 438 -6.36 3.81 -11.86
C PRO A 438 -4.85 3.95 -11.63
N LEU A 439 -4.01 3.16 -12.33
CA LEU A 439 -2.55 3.26 -12.24
C LEU A 439 -2.01 4.60 -12.77
N LEU A 440 -2.70 5.20 -13.74
CA LEU A 440 -2.32 6.48 -14.34
C LEU A 440 -2.97 7.66 -13.61
N ASN A 441 -4.27 7.53 -13.32
CA ASN A 441 -5.10 8.62 -12.81
C ASN A 441 -4.73 9.04 -11.39
N VAL A 442 -4.11 8.17 -10.59
CA VAL A 442 -3.69 8.51 -9.22
C VAL A 442 -2.45 9.39 -9.17
N VAL A 443 -1.52 9.24 -10.13
CA VAL A 443 -0.24 9.96 -10.18
C VAL A 443 -0.41 11.49 -10.17
N PRO A 444 -1.27 12.10 -11.02
CA PRO A 444 -1.49 13.54 -10.95
C PRO A 444 -2.14 13.99 -9.64
N LEU A 445 -2.93 13.14 -8.98
CA LEU A 445 -3.55 13.46 -7.69
C LEU A 445 -2.54 13.45 -6.54
N GLN A 446 -1.56 12.54 -6.58
CA GLN A 446 -0.42 12.53 -5.67
C GLN A 446 0.43 13.80 -5.84
N LEU A 447 0.74 14.17 -7.09
CA LEU A 447 1.47 15.41 -7.41
C LEU A 447 0.70 16.66 -6.94
N LEU A 448 -0.60 16.72 -7.20
CA LEU A 448 -1.46 17.82 -6.76
C LEU A 448 -1.42 17.96 -5.23
N SER A 449 -1.59 16.85 -4.51
CA SER A 449 -1.54 16.81 -3.05
C SER A 449 -0.18 17.29 -2.52
N TYR A 450 0.90 16.81 -3.14
CA TYR A 450 2.27 17.19 -2.80
C TYR A 450 2.49 18.70 -2.96
N PHE A 451 2.18 19.25 -4.14
CA PHE A 451 2.42 20.67 -4.40
C PHE A 451 1.55 21.60 -3.54
N ILE A 452 0.32 21.20 -3.23
CA ILE A 452 -0.53 21.96 -2.30
C ILE A 452 0.07 21.95 -0.89
N ALA A 453 0.52 20.79 -0.40
CA ALA A 453 1.15 20.67 0.91
C ALA A 453 2.42 21.50 1.04
N VAL A 454 3.29 21.46 0.01
CA VAL A 454 4.47 22.32 -0.06
C VAL A 454 4.08 23.80 -0.05
N GLY A 455 3.08 24.21 -0.84
CA GLY A 455 2.59 25.60 -0.85
C GLY A 455 2.05 26.06 0.51
N ARG A 456 1.46 25.14 1.28
CA ARG A 456 0.97 25.38 2.65
C ARG A 456 2.05 25.28 3.74
N GLY A 457 3.28 24.90 3.38
CA GLY A 457 4.38 24.73 4.32
C GLY A 457 4.17 23.62 5.35
N THR A 458 3.37 22.59 5.02
CA THR A 458 3.19 21.44 5.90
C THR A 458 4.34 20.44 5.76
N ASN A 459 4.55 19.59 6.77
CA ASN A 459 5.55 18.53 6.70
C ASN A 459 5.01 17.37 5.86
N VAL A 460 5.47 17.28 4.61
CA VAL A 460 5.00 16.29 3.62
C VAL A 460 5.41 14.86 3.99
N ASP A 461 6.65 14.66 4.45
CA ASP A 461 7.17 13.32 4.75
C ASP A 461 6.67 12.80 6.10
N GLN A 462 6.44 13.70 7.07
CA GLN A 462 6.00 13.38 8.43
C GLN A 462 4.82 14.28 8.85
N PRO A 463 3.62 14.06 8.28
CA PRO A 463 2.42 14.79 8.65
C PRO A 463 2.06 14.56 10.12
N ARG A 464 1.48 15.59 10.75
CA ARG A 464 1.11 15.55 12.17
C ARG A 464 0.11 14.43 12.46
N ASN A 465 0.23 13.84 13.64
CA ASN A 465 -0.67 12.78 14.17
C ASN A 465 -0.67 11.47 13.37
N LEU A 466 0.21 11.29 12.39
CA LEU A 466 0.30 10.08 11.58
C LEU A 466 1.66 9.40 11.79
N ALA A 467 1.64 8.08 11.69
CA ALA A 467 2.83 7.24 11.63
C ALA A 467 2.80 6.43 10.33
N LYS A 468 3.97 6.03 9.82
CA LYS A 468 4.07 5.27 8.57
C LYS A 468 3.34 3.93 8.63
N SER A 469 3.38 3.27 9.79
CA SER A 469 2.68 2.02 10.05
C SER A 469 1.99 2.11 11.40
N VAL A 470 0.72 1.68 11.44
CA VAL A 470 -0.06 1.55 12.66
C VAL A 470 0.14 0.12 13.19
N THR A 471 1.11 -0.03 14.10
CA THR A 471 1.54 -1.33 14.67
C THR A 471 0.92 -1.62 16.04
N VAL A 472 0.06 -0.73 16.52
CA VAL A 472 -0.67 -0.84 17.78
C VAL A 472 -2.14 -0.52 17.50
N GLU A 473 -3.03 -1.08 18.32
CA GLU A 473 -4.47 -0.75 18.29
C GLU A 473 -4.75 0.61 18.93
#